data_AF-A0AAX2A8N9-F1
#
_entry.id   AF-A0AAX2A8N9-F1
#
_cell.length_a   1.000
_cell.length_b   1.000
_cell.length_c   1.000
_cell.angle_alpha   90.00
_cell.angle_beta   90.00
_cell.angle_gamma   90.00
#
_symmetry.space_group_name_H-M   'P 1'
#
loop_
_entity.id
_entity.type
_entity.pdbx_description
1 polymer ?
#
loop_
_entity_poly.entity_id
_entity_poly.type
_entity_poly.pdbx_seq_one_letter_code
_entity_poly.pdbx_strand_id
1 'polypeptide(L)'
;MGKLILILLLSTLFLSSNDVYEQNCVKCHNNLPVSIDKYFYRYLLKYSSERSVKEAMKTYLKEPTKETTIMPEAFIKRFGVKKTTKLTEEELQKALDIYWDKYKVFGKLK
;
A
#
# COMPACT_ATOMS: atom_id res chain seq x y z
N MET A 1 13.30 22.05 -36.83
CA MET A 1 13.19 22.35 -35.38
C MET A 1 11.79 22.10 -34.83
N GLY A 2 10.71 22.52 -35.49
CA GLY A 2 9.32 22.28 -35.01
C GLY A 2 8.94 20.81 -34.79
N LYS A 3 9.44 19.87 -35.61
CA LYS A 3 9.21 18.42 -35.42
C LYS A 3 9.85 17.86 -34.13
N LEU A 4 11.01 18.37 -33.71
CA LEU A 4 11.70 17.95 -32.47
C LEU A 4 10.99 18.49 -31.23
N ILE A 5 10.48 19.72 -31.30
CA ILE A 5 9.68 20.34 -30.23
C ILE A 5 8.36 19.58 -30.04
N LEU A 6 7.73 19.14 -31.13
CA LEU A 6 6.47 18.38 -31.08
C LEU A 6 6.66 16.98 -30.47
N ILE A 7 7.76 16.30 -30.76
CA ILE A 7 8.09 14.99 -30.16
C ILE A 7 8.39 15.13 -28.65
N LEU A 8 9.08 16.20 -28.24
CA LEU A 8 9.35 16.49 -26.84
C LEU A 8 8.05 16.80 -26.07
N LEU A 9 7.09 17.51 -26.69
CA LEU A 9 5.79 17.82 -26.08
C LEU A 9 4.87 16.60 -25.92
N LEU A 10 4.93 15.62 -26.84
CA LEU A 10 4.15 14.39 -26.70
C LEU A 10 4.71 13.46 -25.60
N SER A 11 6.01 13.54 -25.30
CA SER A 11 6.65 12.68 -24.30
C SER A 11 6.27 13.03 -22.85
N THR A 12 5.85 14.27 -22.57
CA THR A 12 5.46 14.71 -21.22
C THR A 12 4.06 14.27 -20.81
N LEU A 13 3.25 13.77 -21.74
CA LEU A 13 1.90 13.24 -21.45
C LEU A 13 1.93 11.89 -20.71
N PHE A 14 3.09 11.24 -20.62
CA PHE A 14 3.31 10.02 -19.85
C PHE A 14 3.80 10.28 -18.42
N LEU A 15 3.65 11.49 -17.89
CA LEU A 15 3.80 11.73 -16.45
C LEU A 15 2.70 10.93 -15.73
N SER A 16 3.01 9.69 -15.37
CA SER A 16 2.12 8.80 -14.62
C SER A 16 1.72 9.52 -13.34
N SER A 17 0.44 9.88 -13.23
CA SER A 17 -0.10 10.25 -11.94
C SER A 17 0.06 9.05 -11.02
N ASN A 18 0.76 9.23 -9.90
CA ASN A 18 0.90 8.18 -8.91
C ASN A 18 -0.49 7.71 -8.50
N ASP A 19 -0.73 6.40 -8.48
CA ASP A 19 -2.04 5.86 -8.10
C ASP A 19 -2.34 6.08 -6.60
N VAL A 20 -3.57 5.77 -6.18
CA VAL A 20 -4.02 5.98 -4.79
C VAL A 20 -3.14 5.25 -3.76
N TYR A 21 -2.58 4.09 -4.10
CA TYR A 21 -1.69 3.34 -3.24
C TYR A 21 -0.31 4.02 -3.15
N GLU A 22 0.26 4.44 -4.27
CA GLU A 22 1.56 5.13 -4.31
C GLU A 22 1.48 6.47 -3.56
N GLN A 23 0.38 7.20 -3.74
CA GLN A 23 0.18 8.50 -3.10
C GLN A 23 -0.08 8.43 -1.59
N ASN A 24 -0.75 7.38 -1.09
CA ASN A 24 -1.26 7.34 0.29
C ASN A 24 -0.59 6.28 1.16
N CYS A 25 0.04 5.28 0.56
CA CYS A 25 0.75 4.22 1.29
C CYS A 25 2.25 4.42 1.16
N VAL A 26 2.76 4.53 -0.06
CA VAL A 26 4.19 4.44 -0.33
C VAL A 26 4.96 5.68 0.13
N LYS A 27 4.39 6.89 -0.01
CA LYS A 27 5.04 8.15 0.44
C LYS A 27 5.61 8.09 1.85
N CYS A 28 4.87 7.51 2.79
CA CYS A 28 5.34 7.37 4.17
C CYS A 28 6.22 6.12 4.33
N HIS A 29 5.83 5.00 3.73
CA HIS A 29 6.52 3.73 3.92
C HIS A 29 7.93 3.68 3.30
N ASN A 30 8.23 4.48 2.28
CA ASN A 30 9.57 4.58 1.71
C ASN A 30 10.59 5.19 2.68
N ASN A 31 10.14 5.91 3.71
CA ASN A 31 10.98 6.52 4.72
C ASN A 31 11.09 5.67 6.00
N LEU A 32 10.45 4.49 6.02
CA LEU A 32 10.50 3.59 7.16
C LEU A 32 11.64 2.57 6.98
N PRO A 33 12.26 2.10 8.08
CA PRO A 33 13.31 1.08 8.02
C PRO A 33 12.79 -0.30 7.60
N VAL A 34 11.47 -0.48 7.54
CA VAL A 34 10.82 -1.72 7.12
C VAL A 34 10.05 -1.44 5.83
N SER A 35 10.39 -2.19 4.79
CA SER A 35 9.73 -2.10 3.49
C SER A 35 8.28 -2.56 3.58
N ILE A 36 7.41 -1.94 2.76
CA ILE A 36 5.96 -2.13 2.85
C ILE A 36 5.52 -3.58 2.60
N ASP A 37 6.22 -4.33 1.74
CA ASP A 37 6.00 -5.77 1.49
C ASP A 37 6.04 -6.62 2.78
N LYS A 38 6.87 -6.27 3.77
CA LYS A 38 6.95 -7.03 5.03
C LYS A 38 5.67 -6.94 5.85
N TYR A 39 4.95 -5.83 5.75
CA TYR A 39 3.63 -5.69 6.36
C TYR A 39 2.64 -6.60 5.62
N PHE A 40 2.66 -6.58 4.28
CA PHE A 40 1.82 -7.46 3.46
C PHE A 40 1.98 -8.93 3.85
N TYR A 41 3.22 -9.43 3.91
CA TYR A 41 3.49 -10.83 4.21
C TYR A 41 3.03 -11.26 5.61
N ARG A 42 3.05 -10.35 6.59
CA ARG A 42 2.50 -10.66 7.92
C ARG A 42 0.98 -10.79 7.91
N TYR A 43 0.29 -9.92 7.16
CA TYR A 43 -1.15 -10.08 6.95
C TYR A 43 -1.46 -11.38 6.19
N LEU A 44 -0.71 -11.65 5.12
CA LEU A 44 -0.89 -12.88 4.34
C LEU A 44 -0.69 -14.13 5.20
N LEU A 45 0.35 -14.16 6.03
CA LEU A 45 0.64 -15.27 6.94
C LEU A 45 -0.47 -15.51 7.98
N LYS A 46 -1.11 -14.44 8.46
CA LYS A 46 -2.18 -14.55 9.48
C LYS A 46 -3.55 -14.89 8.89
N TYR A 47 -3.87 -14.38 7.70
CA TYR A 47 -5.23 -14.41 7.15
C TYR A 47 -5.40 -15.27 5.89
N SER A 48 -4.31 -15.72 5.28
CA SER A 48 -4.18 -16.77 4.25
C SER A 48 -4.97 -16.62 2.93
N SER A 49 -5.91 -15.67 2.82
CA SER A 49 -6.70 -15.43 1.60
C SER A 49 -6.79 -13.94 1.30
N GLU A 50 -6.99 -13.61 0.02
CA GLU A 50 -7.16 -12.24 -0.45
C GLU A 50 -8.24 -11.49 0.32
N ARG A 51 -9.43 -12.08 0.40
CA ARG A 51 -10.59 -11.49 1.09
C ARG A 51 -10.26 -11.21 2.55
N SER A 52 -9.76 -12.19 3.30
CA SER A 52 -9.47 -12.02 4.72
C SER A 52 -8.32 -11.03 4.97
N VAL A 53 -7.31 -10.99 4.09
CA VAL A 53 -6.23 -9.99 4.17
C VAL A 53 -6.77 -8.58 3.95
N LYS A 54 -7.56 -8.36 2.90
CA LYS A 54 -8.13 -7.05 2.58
C LYS A 54 -9.07 -6.58 3.67
N GLU A 55 -9.95 -7.44 4.17
CA GLU A 55 -10.84 -7.11 5.29
C GLU A 55 -10.06 -6.75 6.56
N ALA A 56 -9.05 -7.54 6.95
CA ALA A 56 -8.26 -7.25 8.13
C ALA A 56 -7.46 -5.94 8.02
N MET A 57 -6.88 -5.66 6.84
CA MET A 57 -6.20 -4.39 6.58
C MET A 57 -7.19 -3.23 6.65
N LYS A 58 -8.36 -3.37 6.03
CA LYS A 58 -9.41 -2.35 5.99
C LYS A 58 -9.92 -2.00 7.38
N THR A 59 -10.23 -3.00 8.20
CA THR A 59 -10.61 -2.81 9.61
C THR A 59 -9.52 -2.07 10.38
N TYR A 60 -8.27 -2.53 10.28
CA TYR A 60 -7.15 -1.88 10.96
C TYR A 60 -6.92 -0.44 10.49
N LEU A 61 -7.02 -0.17 9.19
CA LEU A 61 -6.77 1.17 8.64
C LEU A 61 -7.84 2.19 9.03
N LYS A 62 -9.08 1.74 9.25
CA LYS A 62 -10.20 2.56 9.75
C LYS A 62 -10.09 2.85 11.25
N GLU A 63 -9.69 1.86 12.04
CA GLU A 63 -9.57 2.00 13.49
C GLU A 63 -8.30 1.31 14.03
N PRO A 64 -7.12 1.93 13.81
CA PRO A 64 -5.86 1.34 14.19
C PRO A 64 -5.65 1.47 15.71
N THR A 65 -5.52 0.34 16.40
CA THR A 65 -5.20 0.29 17.83
C THR A 65 -3.97 -0.58 18.08
N LYS A 66 -3.49 -0.62 19.33
CA LYS A 66 -2.36 -1.49 19.72
C LYS A 66 -2.75 -2.97 19.68
N GLU A 67 -4.04 -3.25 19.89
CA GLU A 67 -4.62 -4.58 19.96
C GLU A 67 -4.97 -5.13 18.57
N THR A 68 -5.31 -4.25 17.62
CA THR A 68 -5.71 -4.64 16.26
C THR A 68 -4.56 -4.71 15.26
N THR A 69 -3.37 -4.23 15.63
CA THR A 69 -2.20 -4.23 14.74
C THR A 69 -1.61 -5.63 14.52
N ILE A 70 -1.09 -5.88 13.32
CA ILE A 70 -0.33 -7.10 12.99
C ILE A 70 1.12 -7.03 13.49
N MET A 71 1.55 -5.87 14.01
CA MET A 71 2.93 -5.62 14.36
C MET A 71 3.26 -6.08 15.78
N PRO A 72 4.47 -6.62 16.01
CA PRO A 72 4.93 -6.94 17.36
C PRO A 72 4.92 -5.71 18.27
N GLU A 73 4.70 -5.93 19.56
CA GLU A 73 4.66 -4.86 20.57
C GLU A 73 5.93 -3.98 20.55
N ALA A 74 7.11 -4.58 20.40
CA ALA A 74 8.37 -3.85 20.30
C ALA A 74 8.40 -2.86 19.11
N PHE A 75 7.76 -3.21 18.00
CA PHE A 75 7.64 -2.32 16.84
C PHE A 75 6.73 -1.14 17.17
N ILE A 76 5.57 -1.40 17.78
CA ILE A 76 4.62 -0.36 18.19
C ILE A 76 5.21 0.56 19.26
N LYS A 77 6.02 0.04 20.18
CA LYS A 77 6.72 0.85 21.18
C LYS A 77 7.71 1.85 20.54
N ARG A 78 8.32 1.48 19.42
CA ARG A 78 9.31 2.31 18.71
C ARG A 78 8.70 3.28 17.70
N PHE A 79 7.70 2.83 16.94
CA PHE A 79 7.17 3.57 15.80
C PHE A 79 5.73 4.07 16.01
N GLY A 80 5.09 3.67 17.11
CA GLY A 80 3.70 3.98 17.39
C GLY A 80 2.72 3.14 16.56
N VAL A 81 1.44 3.43 16.78
CA VAL A 81 0.33 2.90 15.97
C VAL A 81 0.08 3.85 14.80
N LYS A 82 -0.30 3.31 13.65
CA LYS A 82 -0.66 4.11 12.48
C LYS A 82 -1.84 5.05 12.82
N LYS A 83 -1.87 6.24 12.22
CA LYS A 83 -3.07 7.10 12.24
C LYS A 83 -4.19 6.52 11.37
N THR A 84 -5.44 6.73 11.80
CA THR A 84 -6.66 6.45 11.04
C THR A 84 -6.57 6.96 9.61
N THR A 85 -7.02 6.15 8.66
CA THR A 85 -7.08 6.52 7.24
C THR A 85 -8.04 7.69 7.02
N LYS A 86 -7.70 8.55 6.06
CA LYS A 86 -8.59 9.60 5.56
C LYS A 86 -9.21 9.26 4.20
N LEU A 87 -8.85 8.10 3.65
CA LEU A 87 -9.37 7.62 2.39
C LEU A 87 -10.85 7.27 2.53
N THR A 88 -11.61 7.56 1.49
CA THR A 88 -12.96 7.03 1.32
C THR A 88 -12.92 5.50 1.21
N GLU A 89 -14.08 4.88 1.34
CA GLU A 89 -14.22 3.43 1.24
C GLU A 89 -13.71 2.89 -0.10
N GLU A 90 -14.04 3.58 -1.19
CA GLU A 90 -13.64 3.21 -2.55
C GLU A 90 -12.14 3.37 -2.77
N GLU A 91 -11.56 4.49 -2.34
CA GLU A 91 -10.12 4.72 -2.42
C GLU A 91 -9.32 3.70 -1.61
N LEU A 92 -9.80 3.38 -0.40
CA LEU A 92 -9.17 2.39 0.46
C LEU A 92 -9.23 1.00 -0.19
N GLN A 93 -10.38 0.61 -0.75
CA GLN A 93 -10.52 -0.65 -1.46
C GLN A 93 -9.56 -0.73 -2.64
N LYS A 94 -9.54 0.31 -3.48
CA LYS A 94 -8.65 0.39 -4.65
C LYS A 94 -7.17 0.33 -4.25
N ALA A 95 -6.77 1.01 -3.17
CA ALA A 95 -5.40 0.95 -2.67
C ALA A 95 -5.01 -0.46 -2.21
N LEU A 96 -5.92 -1.17 -1.54
CA LEU A 96 -5.70 -2.56 -1.09
C LEU A 96 -5.67 -3.55 -2.26
N ASP A 97 -6.45 -3.31 -3.31
CA ASP A 97 -6.44 -4.12 -4.53
C ASP A 97 -5.09 -4.00 -5.25
N ILE A 98 -4.61 -2.76 -5.46
CA ILE A 98 -3.28 -2.49 -6.05
C ILE A 98 -2.18 -3.13 -5.18
N TYR A 99 -2.28 -2.99 -3.86
CA TYR A 99 -1.31 -3.54 -2.92
C TYR A 99 -1.26 -5.08 -2.98
N TRP A 100 -2.42 -5.74 -3.06
CA TRP A 100 -2.52 -7.18 -3.23
C TRP A 100 -1.87 -7.65 -4.54
N ASP A 101 -2.22 -7.04 -5.67
CA ASP A 101 -1.66 -7.45 -6.97
C ASP A 101 -0.14 -7.28 -7.03
N LYS A 102 0.38 -6.22 -6.39
CA LYS A 102 1.83 -5.96 -6.32
C LYS A 102 2.58 -7.07 -5.57
N TYR A 103 2.06 -7.58 -4.45
CA TYR A 103 2.81 -8.46 -3.54
C TYR A 103 2.29 -9.90 -3.41
N LYS A 104 1.11 -10.23 -3.94
CA LYS A 104 0.59 -11.61 -3.92
C LYS A 104 1.61 -12.59 -4.49
N VAL A 105 1.73 -13.74 -3.83
CA VAL A 105 2.65 -14.82 -4.20
C VAL A 105 2.01 -15.84 -5.14
N PHE A 106 0.68 -15.94 -5.13
CA PHE A 106 -0.08 -16.81 -6.03
C PHE A 106 0.23 -16.45 -7.49
N GLY A 107 0.57 -17.45 -8.29
CA GLY A 107 0.96 -17.26 -9.69
C GLY A 107 2.37 -16.71 -9.91
N LYS A 108 3.16 -16.47 -8.85
CA LYS A 108 4.57 -16.03 -8.95
C LYS A 108 5.58 -17.12 -8.57
N LEU A 109 5.13 -18.18 -7.91
CA LEU A 109 5.94 -19.36 -7.61
C LEU A 109 5.83 -20.34 -8.79
N LYS A 110 6.96 -20.68 -9.40
CA LYS A 110 7.09 -21.71 -10.45
C LYS A 110 7.52 -23.03 -9.83
#